data_AF-A0A9D0XRT8-F1
#
_entry.id   AF-A0A9D0XRT8-F1
#
_cell.length_a   1.000
_cell.length_b   1.000
_cell.length_c   1.000
_cell.angle_alpha   90.00
_cell.angle_beta   90.00
_cell.angle_gamma   90.00
#
_symmetry.space_group_name_H-M   'P 1'
#
loop_
_entity.id
_entity.type
_entity.pdbx_description
1 polymer ?
#
loop_
_entity_poly.entity_id
_entity_poly.type
_entity_poly.pdbx_seq_one_letter_code
_entity_poly.pdbx_strand_id
1 'polypeptide(L)'
;MTYQSRVDKDVYVVGDATESSPMVKTGYLASNHSKVVAQAIVDEFNGKAPSQPLYTNNCVALAGDDYGMSITDTFRVKDGKIVKQYGHQSTELDNASLHYVRASLAKNWQRAFRRDIFA
;
A
#
# COMPACT_ATOMS: atom_id res chain seq x y z
N MET A 1 8.60 -10.66 -6.43
CA MET A 1 9.51 -9.67 -5.82
C MET A 1 9.46 -9.90 -4.32
N THR A 2 10.61 -10.04 -3.66
CA THR A 2 10.69 -10.47 -2.24
C THR A 2 11.14 -9.38 -1.28
N TYR A 3 11.68 -8.26 -1.78
CA TYR A 3 12.33 -7.20 -0.99
C TYR A 3 13.55 -7.63 -0.17
N GLN A 4 14.14 -8.78 -0.49
CA GLN A 4 15.44 -9.16 0.03
C GLN A 4 16.49 -8.12 -0.39
N SER A 5 17.37 -7.75 0.54
CA SER A 5 18.44 -6.80 0.29
C SER A 5 19.42 -7.36 -0.74
N ARG A 6 19.97 -6.46 -1.56
CA ARG A 6 21.03 -6.81 -2.53
C ARG A 6 22.40 -6.91 -1.87
N VAL A 7 22.55 -6.41 -0.65
CA VAL A 7 23.83 -6.35 0.09
C VAL A 7 23.96 -7.53 1.05
N ASP A 8 22.88 -7.85 1.75
CA ASP A 8 22.83 -8.93 2.74
C ASP A 8 21.59 -9.78 2.46
N LYS A 9 21.78 -11.09 2.30
CA LYS A 9 20.71 -12.01 1.92
C LYS A 9 19.78 -12.32 3.09
N ASP A 10 20.22 -12.09 4.33
CA ASP A 10 19.42 -12.35 5.53
C ASP A 10 18.59 -11.11 5.95
N VAL A 11 18.66 -10.03 5.17
CA VAL A 11 17.96 -8.76 5.43
C VAL A 11 16.90 -8.51 4.37
N TYR A 12 15.71 -8.08 4.81
CA TYR A 12 14.63 -7.60 3.94
C TYR A 12 14.30 -6.14 4.24
N VAL A 13 14.02 -5.33 3.22
CA VAL A 13 13.76 -3.90 3.35
C VAL A 13 12.28 -3.61 3.06
N VAL A 14 11.57 -2.92 3.94
CA VAL A 14 10.13 -2.61 3.77
C VAL A 14 9.84 -1.12 3.89
N GLY A 15 8.62 -0.73 3.51
CA GLY A 15 8.13 0.64 3.68
C GLY A 15 8.93 1.70 2.94
N ASP A 16 9.10 2.86 3.59
CA ASP A 16 9.68 4.05 2.98
C ASP A 16 11.16 3.89 2.60
N ALA A 17 11.86 2.90 3.18
CA ALA A 17 13.24 2.58 2.82
C ALA A 17 13.37 1.81 1.49
N THR A 18 12.25 1.39 0.89
CA THR A 18 12.28 0.62 -0.36
C THR A 18 12.41 1.52 -1.59
N GLU A 19 13.13 0.99 -2.57
CA GLU A 19 13.16 1.50 -3.94
C GLU A 19 12.08 0.80 -4.76
N SER A 20 10.88 1.40 -4.80
CA SER A 20 9.66 0.76 -5.31
C SER A 20 8.86 1.60 -6.30
N SER A 21 9.53 2.57 -6.95
CA SER A 21 8.91 3.38 -8.01
C SER A 21 8.20 2.49 -9.04
N PRO A 22 6.95 2.82 -9.45
CA PRO A 22 6.24 4.09 -9.23
C PRO A 22 5.38 4.16 -7.95
N MET A 23 5.55 3.25 -6.99
CA MET A 23 4.80 3.29 -5.73
C MET A 23 5.23 4.49 -4.88
N VAL A 24 4.25 5.26 -4.39
CA VAL A 24 4.47 6.38 -3.46
C VAL A 24 4.76 5.85 -2.05
N LYS A 25 5.50 6.62 -1.24
CA LYS A 25 5.87 6.21 0.12
C LYS A 25 4.71 6.51 1.08
N THR A 26 3.93 5.48 1.41
CA THR A 26 2.70 5.59 2.22
C THR A 26 2.62 4.46 3.23
N GLY A 27 1.95 4.69 4.36
CA GLY A 27 1.74 3.64 5.37
C GLY A 27 1.03 2.41 4.79
N TYR A 28 0.07 2.61 3.89
CA TYR A 28 -0.66 1.49 3.28
C TYR A 28 0.27 0.63 2.41
N LEU A 29 1.13 1.23 1.60
CA LEU A 29 2.11 0.49 0.80
C LEU A 29 3.20 -0.15 1.67
N ALA A 30 3.61 0.49 2.76
CA ALA A 30 4.51 -0.12 3.74
C ALA A 30 3.94 -1.42 4.34
N SER A 31 2.63 -1.44 4.64
CA SER A 31 1.93 -2.67 5.07
C SER A 31 1.95 -3.74 3.97
N ASN A 32 1.69 -3.35 2.71
CA ASN A 32 1.74 -4.29 1.59
C ASN A 32 3.16 -4.89 1.42
N HIS A 33 4.22 -4.07 1.49
CA HIS A 33 5.61 -4.54 1.45
C HIS A 33 5.88 -5.57 2.55
N SER A 34 5.43 -5.27 3.78
CA SER A 34 5.62 -6.14 4.94
C SER A 34 4.92 -7.49 4.78
N LYS A 35 3.68 -7.49 4.25
CA LYS A 35 2.93 -8.72 3.95
C LYS A 35 3.61 -9.56 2.87
N VAL A 36 4.17 -8.91 1.84
CA VAL A 36 4.93 -9.61 0.79
C VAL A 36 6.22 -10.21 1.34
N VAL A 37 6.97 -9.49 2.18
CA VAL A 37 8.17 -10.01 2.85
C VAL A 37 7.83 -11.20 3.74
N ALA A 38 6.79 -11.08 4.57
CA ALA A 38 6.35 -12.16 5.44
C ALA A 38 6.01 -13.43 4.64
N GLN A 39 5.27 -13.29 3.53
CA GLN A 39 4.97 -14.41 2.66
C GLN A 39 6.22 -14.99 1.97
N ALA A 40 7.14 -14.13 1.53
CA ALA A 40 8.38 -14.59 0.90
C ALA A 40 9.25 -15.42 1.85
N ILE A 41 9.36 -15.00 3.12
CA ILE A 41 10.09 -15.74 4.16
C ILE A 41 9.41 -17.10 4.42
N VAL A 42 8.07 -17.12 4.50
CA VAL A 42 7.31 -18.38 4.66
C VAL A 42 7.49 -19.30 3.45
N ASP A 43 7.45 -18.76 2.23
CA ASP A 43 7.66 -19.54 0.99
C ASP A 43 9.07 -20.15 0.99
N GLU A 44 10.09 -19.37 1.36
CA GLU A 44 11.49 -19.80 1.44
C GLU A 44 11.69 -20.95 2.44
N PHE A 45 11.19 -20.82 3.67
CA PHE A 45 11.27 -21.90 4.67
C PHE A 45 10.56 -23.18 4.24
N ASN A 46 9.56 -23.07 3.35
CA ASN A 46 8.83 -24.21 2.81
C ASN A 46 9.42 -24.71 1.47
N GLY A 47 10.54 -24.18 1.00
CA GLY A 47 11.14 -24.56 -0.28
C GLY A 47 10.27 -24.22 -1.50
N LYS A 48 9.39 -23.22 -1.38
CA LYS A 48 8.50 -22.76 -2.45
C LYS A 48 9.09 -21.55 -3.16
N ALA A 49 8.77 -21.43 -4.46
CA ALA A 49 9.07 -20.21 -5.19
C ALA A 49 8.26 -19.03 -4.63
N PRO A 50 8.83 -17.81 -4.53
CA PRO A 50 8.10 -16.66 -4.02
C PRO A 50 6.87 -16.32 -4.87
N SER A 51 5.75 -16.12 -4.19
CA SER A 51 4.50 -15.68 -4.81
C SER A 51 4.63 -14.34 -5.54
N GLN A 52 3.86 -14.15 -6.63
CA GLN A 52 3.81 -12.88 -7.35
C GLN A 52 2.88 -11.88 -6.64
N PRO A 53 3.39 -10.73 -6.16
CA PRO A 53 2.60 -9.81 -5.36
C PRO A 53 1.72 -8.88 -6.21
N LEU A 54 0.57 -8.51 -5.63
CA LEU A 54 -0.25 -7.38 -6.02
C LEU A 54 -0.18 -6.34 -4.91
N TYR A 55 0.13 -5.10 -5.24
CA TYR A 55 0.16 -4.00 -4.27
C TYR A 55 -1.04 -3.10 -4.48
N THR A 56 -1.55 -2.57 -3.38
CA THR A 56 -2.60 -1.55 -3.40
C THR A 56 -2.19 -0.38 -2.52
N ASN A 57 -2.57 0.81 -2.95
CA ASN A 57 -2.45 2.05 -2.19
C ASN A 57 -3.85 2.60 -1.93
N ASN A 58 -4.09 3.08 -0.72
CA ASN A 58 -5.27 3.86 -0.39
C ASN A 58 -4.87 4.94 0.60
N CYS A 59 -4.62 6.14 0.09
CA CYS A 59 -4.33 7.31 0.91
C CYS A 59 -5.58 8.15 1.05
N VAL A 60 -5.91 8.49 2.28
CA VAL A 60 -7.05 9.32 2.65
C VAL A 60 -6.55 10.60 3.30
N ALA A 61 -7.25 11.71 3.06
CA ALA A 61 -6.97 13.00 3.66
C ALA A 61 -8.27 13.62 4.17
N LEU A 62 -8.19 14.29 5.32
CA LEU A 62 -9.25 15.12 5.89
C LEU A 62 -8.80 16.58 5.82
N ALA A 63 -9.54 17.42 5.11
CA ALA A 63 -9.33 18.87 5.06
C ALA A 63 -10.29 19.64 5.99
N GLY A 64 -11.21 18.92 6.62
CA GLY A 64 -12.16 19.38 7.63
C GLY A 64 -12.95 18.19 8.17
N ASP A 65 -13.81 18.42 9.16
CA ASP A 65 -14.55 17.33 9.82
C ASP A 65 -15.42 16.52 8.84
N ASP A 66 -16.00 17.20 7.86
CA ASP A 66 -16.88 16.64 6.83
C ASP A 66 -16.31 16.76 5.41
N TYR A 67 -15.02 17.09 5.28
CA TYR A 67 -14.36 17.25 3.99
C TYR A 67 -13.21 16.25 3.81
N GLY A 68 -13.49 15.15 3.12
CA GLY A 68 -12.51 14.12 2.82
C GLY A 68 -12.10 14.05 1.35
N MET A 69 -10.90 13.54 1.13
CA MET A 69 -10.32 13.21 -0.18
C MET A 69 -9.60 11.87 -0.11
N SER A 70 -9.42 11.22 -1.26
CA SER A 70 -8.65 9.99 -1.36
C SER A 70 -7.94 9.85 -2.69
N ILE A 71 -6.84 9.09 -2.68
CA ILE A 71 -6.18 8.54 -3.86
C ILE A 71 -5.98 7.03 -3.68
N THR A 72 -6.33 6.26 -4.69
CA THR A 72 -6.19 4.81 -4.72
C THR A 72 -5.41 4.36 -5.94
N ASP A 73 -4.52 3.40 -5.76
CA ASP A 73 -3.71 2.85 -6.85
C ASP A 73 -3.55 1.34 -6.69
N THR A 74 -3.33 0.63 -7.80
CA THR A 74 -2.92 -0.77 -7.78
C THR A 74 -1.67 -0.96 -8.62
N PHE A 75 -0.81 -1.89 -8.20
CA PHE A 75 0.47 -2.17 -8.85
C PHE A 75 0.71 -3.67 -8.95
N ARG A 76 1.38 -4.08 -10.02
CA ARG A 76 1.85 -5.47 -10.24
C ARG A 76 3.32 -5.49 -10.59
N VAL A 77 3.94 -6.66 -10.44
CA VAL A 77 5.26 -6.93 -10.98
C VAL A 77 5.11 -7.49 -12.40
N LYS A 78 5.74 -6.84 -13.38
CA LYS A 78 5.83 -7.28 -14.76
C LYS A 78 7.29 -7.19 -15.22
N ASP A 79 7.84 -8.28 -15.74
CA ASP A 79 9.23 -8.36 -16.22
C ASP A 79 10.25 -7.86 -15.17
N GLY A 80 10.03 -8.24 -13.90
CA GLY A 80 10.86 -7.85 -12.76
C GLY A 80 10.71 -6.39 -12.30
N LYS A 81 9.85 -5.60 -12.95
CA LYS A 81 9.60 -4.18 -12.63
C LYS A 81 8.22 -3.97 -12.05
N ILE A 82 8.07 -2.98 -11.17
CA ILE A 82 6.77 -2.60 -10.63
C ILE A 82 6.08 -1.68 -11.64
N VAL A 83 4.83 -1.98 -11.94
CA VAL A 83 4.00 -1.20 -12.88
C VAL A 83 2.68 -0.84 -12.23
N LYS A 84 2.28 0.44 -12.36
CA LYS A 84 0.95 0.90 -11.97
C LYS A 84 -0.08 0.32 -12.94
N GLN A 85 -1.12 -0.31 -12.41
CA GLN A 85 -2.22 -0.92 -13.17
C GLN A 85 -3.45 -0.03 -13.19
N TYR A 86 -3.74 0.61 -12.06
CA TYR A 86 -4.89 1.49 -11.88
C TYR A 86 -4.52 2.65 -10.96
N GLY A 87 -5.18 3.79 -11.14
CA GLY A 87 -5.11 4.93 -10.24
C GLY A 87 -6.37 5.77 -10.33
N HIS A 88 -6.90 6.19 -9.19
CA HIS A 88 -7.98 7.15 -9.11
C HIS A 88 -7.72 8.13 -7.97
N GLN A 89 -7.89 9.41 -8.25
CA GLN A 89 -7.77 10.49 -7.30
C GLN A 89 -9.10 11.25 -7.25
N SER A 90 -9.49 11.67 -6.05
CA SER A 90 -10.63 12.57 -5.88
C SER A 90 -10.35 13.89 -6.60
N THR A 91 -11.20 14.25 -7.57
CA THR A 91 -11.06 15.49 -8.36
C THR A 91 -12.23 16.45 -8.21
N GLU A 92 -13.38 15.95 -7.75
CA GLU A 92 -14.57 16.77 -7.51
C GLU A 92 -14.34 17.64 -6.27
N LEU A 93 -14.61 18.95 -6.38
CA LEU A 93 -14.41 19.92 -5.30
C LEU A 93 -15.73 20.53 -4.79
N ASP A 94 -16.79 20.48 -5.59
CA ASP A 94 -18.07 21.14 -5.39
C ASP A 94 -19.22 20.16 -5.08
N ASN A 95 -18.88 19.01 -4.47
CA ASN A 95 -19.87 18.00 -4.08
C ASN A 95 -19.77 17.66 -2.59
N ALA A 96 -20.52 18.41 -1.77
CA ALA A 96 -20.50 18.29 -0.31
C ALA A 96 -20.83 16.85 0.17
N SER A 97 -21.83 16.20 -0.44
CA SER A 97 -22.20 14.82 -0.09
C SER A 97 -21.06 13.83 -0.33
N LEU A 98 -20.34 13.97 -1.44
CA LEU A 98 -19.20 13.11 -1.76
C LEU A 98 -18.02 13.35 -0.79
N HIS A 99 -17.75 14.60 -0.43
CA HIS A 99 -16.72 14.93 0.55
C HIS A 99 -17.05 14.41 1.96
N TYR A 100 -18.32 14.47 2.36
CA TYR A 100 -18.79 13.90 3.63
C TYR A 100 -18.60 12.36 3.68
N VAL A 101 -18.94 11.66 2.60
CA VAL A 101 -18.70 10.21 2.47
C VAL A 101 -17.20 9.90 2.54
N ARG A 102 -16.36 10.66 1.84
CA ARG A 102 -14.90 10.51 1.88
C ARG A 102 -14.32 10.81 3.26
N ALA A 103 -14.88 11.76 4.01
CA ALA A 103 -14.46 12.04 5.38
C ALA A 103 -14.76 10.86 6.31
N SER A 104 -15.96 10.28 6.17
CA SER A 104 -16.34 9.05 6.87
C SER A 104 -15.44 7.87 6.51
N LEU A 105 -15.10 7.71 5.22
CA LEU A 105 -14.12 6.72 4.75
C LEU A 105 -12.75 6.93 5.42
N ALA A 106 -12.25 8.16 5.47
CA ALA A 106 -10.94 8.45 6.07
C ALA A 106 -10.89 8.08 7.57
N LYS A 107 -11.91 8.47 8.33
CA LYS A 107 -12.07 8.13 9.75
C LYS A 107 -12.14 6.61 9.96
N ASN A 108 -12.88 5.90 9.11
CA ASN A 108 -12.99 4.44 9.18
C ASN A 108 -11.69 3.73 8.79
N TRP A 109 -11.03 4.22 7.74
CA TRP A 109 -9.75 3.70 7.26
C TRP A 109 -8.69 3.76 8.36
N GLN A 110 -8.56 4.88 9.07
CA GLN A 110 -7.57 4.96 10.17
C GLN A 110 -7.79 3.89 11.24
N ARG A 111 -9.05 3.64 11.63
CA ARG A 111 -9.37 2.61 12.64
C ARG A 111 -9.08 1.21 12.12
N ALA A 112 -9.53 0.89 10.91
CA ALA A 112 -9.34 -0.43 10.31
C ALA A 112 -7.86 -0.71 10.01
N PHE A 113 -7.15 0.27 9.45
CA PHE A 113 -5.73 0.16 9.13
C PHE A 113 -4.88 0.00 10.39
N ARG A 114 -5.12 0.79 11.44
CA ARG A 114 -4.42 0.59 12.72
C ARG A 114 -4.62 -0.83 13.27
N ARG A 115 -5.85 -1.36 13.19
CA ARG A 115 -6.12 -2.73 13.64
C ARG A 115 -5.37 -3.76 12.81
N ASP A 116 -5.35 -3.63 11.48
CA ASP A 116 -4.61 -4.55 10.59
C ASP A 116 -3.10 -4.60 10.89
N ILE A 117 -2.51 -3.51 11.38
CA ILE A 117 -1.07 -3.44 11.66
C ILE A 117 -0.70 -3.92 13.07
N PHE A 118 -1.56 -3.68 14.06
CA PHE A 118 -1.17 -3.77 15.47
C PHE A 118 -2.03 -4.67 16.35
N ALA A 119 -3.04 -5.36 15.80
CA ALA A 119 -3.93 -6.26 16.54
C ALA A 119 -4.04 -7.62 15.86
#